data_AF-A0A960BMJ2-F1
#
_entry.id   AF-A0A960BMJ2-F1
#
_cell.length_a   1.000
_cell.length_b   1.000
_cell.length_c   1.000
_cell.angle_alpha   90.00
_cell.angle_beta   90.00
_cell.angle_gamma   90.00
#
_symmetry.space_group_name_H-M   'P 1'
#
loop_
_entity.id
_entity.type
_entity.pdbx_description
1 polymer ?
#
loop_
_entity_poly.entity_id
_entity_poly.type
_entity_poly.pdbx_seq_one_letter_code
_entity_poly.pdbx_strand_id
1 'polypeptide(L)'
;MSTATARTAVMAVVTALVATLLLGLPSARADSCVLRPGASCAGAELDWSVDYHRNLTGANLREASLRGADLTGANLTGADLRGADLRDAHLASVTLHRARLSGARLAGANLTRADLSRANLRRAVVANARLTDVDLDKADLRRAKIAHSDLTGATLTNATMDRVNAQNARLYGVDMSGARARNANLENANLWGATLDNADLRGKNQPPPPWPFSTATPKLTTNLENANLWGASLSGTDLRRANLENANLYGVLAESPADFSRSLMYSVNLSSTLLNGSAFTGAFMHAVTLELAAVSGADFTGADLGSAVLIGTFMSGANLSGAIVTNAVWLHVHCPDGQLQSTPCVVS
;
A
#
# COMPACT_ATOMS: atom_id res chain seq x y z
N MET A 1 31.09 46.32 13.86
CA MET A 1 30.09 45.23 13.74
C MET A 1 28.86 45.66 14.54
N SER A 2 27.65 45.84 14.02
CA SER A 2 27.09 45.64 12.69
C SER A 2 25.88 46.59 12.55
N THR A 3 25.99 47.58 11.66
CA THR A 3 24.87 48.41 11.19
C THR A 3 24.07 47.73 10.07
N ALA A 4 24.47 46.51 9.68
CA ALA A 4 23.82 45.71 8.64
C ALA A 4 22.58 44.96 9.15
N THR A 5 22.54 44.58 10.42
CA THR A 5 21.42 43.82 11.03
C THR A 5 20.17 44.65 11.29
N ALA A 6 20.30 45.97 11.50
CA ALA A 6 19.15 46.86 11.68
C ALA A 6 18.43 47.17 10.34
N ARG A 7 19.16 47.18 9.21
CA ARG A 7 18.59 47.43 7.88
C ARG A 7 17.75 46.27 7.36
N THR A 8 18.12 45.02 7.67
CA THR A 8 17.39 43.83 7.23
C THR A 8 16.06 43.66 7.97
N ALA A 9 16.00 44.00 9.26
CA ALA A 9 14.78 43.96 10.05
C ALA A 9 13.76 45.03 9.63
N VAL A 10 14.22 46.24 9.32
CA VAL A 10 13.34 47.32 8.83
C VAL A 10 12.82 47.02 7.42
N MET A 11 13.63 46.39 6.55
CA MET A 11 13.18 46.00 5.21
C MET A 11 12.09 44.91 5.24
N ALA A 12 12.19 43.94 6.15
CA ALA A 12 11.20 42.86 6.31
C ALA A 12 9.86 43.35 6.90
N VAL A 13 9.89 44.34 7.81
CA VAL A 13 8.68 44.96 8.35
C VAL A 13 8.01 45.83 7.29
N VAL A 14 8.78 46.53 6.46
CA VAL A 14 8.23 47.38 5.38
C VAL A 14 7.64 46.55 4.24
N THR A 15 8.23 45.41 3.85
CA THR A 15 7.60 44.53 2.85
C THR A 15 6.31 43.87 3.34
N ALA A 16 6.22 43.52 4.63
CA ALA A 16 4.99 42.98 5.23
C ALA A 16 3.87 44.04 5.34
N LEU A 17 4.21 45.29 5.65
CA LEU A 17 3.23 46.41 5.70
C LEU A 17 2.75 46.86 4.31
N VAL A 18 3.63 46.82 3.30
CA VAL A 18 3.27 47.23 1.93
C VAL A 18 2.36 46.18 1.25
N ALA A 19 2.54 44.89 1.57
CA ALA A 19 1.66 43.82 1.06
C ALA A 19 0.22 43.88 1.63
N THR A 20 0.06 44.33 2.88
CA THR A 20 -1.25 44.47 3.52
C THR A 20 -2.02 45.70 3.05
N LEU A 21 -1.33 46.76 2.63
CA LEU A 21 -1.97 48.02 2.21
C LEU A 21 -2.39 48.06 0.72
N LEU A 22 -1.79 47.24 -0.16
CA LEU A 22 -2.01 47.31 -1.62
C LEU A 22 -2.83 46.15 -2.22
N LEU A 23 -2.94 45.00 -1.55
CA LEU A 23 -3.49 43.77 -2.17
C LEU A 23 -4.80 43.26 -1.56
N GLY A 24 -5.37 43.91 -0.53
CA GLY A 24 -6.67 43.50 0.02
C GLY A 24 -6.74 42.03 0.47
N LEU A 25 -5.59 41.45 0.86
CA LEU A 25 -5.54 40.08 1.37
C LEU A 25 -6.28 40.03 2.73
N PRO A 26 -7.18 39.06 2.94
CA PRO A 26 -7.87 38.92 4.20
C PRO A 26 -6.85 38.74 5.32
N SER A 27 -7.00 39.54 6.37
CA SER A 27 -6.16 39.55 7.56
C SER A 27 -5.99 38.14 8.13
N ALA A 28 -4.79 37.57 7.96
CA ALA A 28 -4.35 36.43 8.73
C ALA A 28 -4.45 36.81 10.22
N ARG A 29 -5.26 36.08 10.98
CA ARG A 29 -5.18 36.11 12.44
C ARG A 29 -3.85 35.45 12.83
N ALA A 30 -2.78 36.22 12.75
CA ALA A 30 -1.51 35.89 13.37
C ALA A 30 -1.63 36.17 14.88
N ASP A 31 -2.41 35.34 15.59
CA ASP A 31 -2.00 35.01 16.96
C ASP A 31 -0.67 34.28 16.78
N SER A 32 0.44 34.96 17.02
CA SER A 32 1.77 34.53 16.59
C SER A 32 2.10 33.13 17.10
N CYS A 33 1.91 32.13 16.25
CA CYS A 33 2.33 30.76 16.51
C CYS A 33 3.85 30.75 16.64
N VAL A 34 4.33 30.56 17.87
CA VAL A 34 5.76 30.37 18.12
C VAL A 34 6.02 28.87 18.18
N LEU A 35 6.66 28.37 17.13
CA LEU A 35 7.00 26.96 16.96
C LEU A 35 8.06 26.50 17.97
N ARG A 36 7.62 25.65 18.90
CA ARG A 36 8.38 25.05 20.00
C ARG A 36 7.70 23.75 20.45
N PRO A 37 8.31 22.92 21.32
CA PRO A 37 7.63 21.76 21.87
C PRO A 37 6.32 22.17 22.56
N GLY A 38 5.24 21.44 22.28
CA GLY A 38 3.89 21.72 22.82
C GLY A 38 3.25 23.02 22.32
N ALA A 39 3.77 23.64 21.25
CA ALA A 39 3.20 24.86 20.70
C ALA A 39 1.71 24.68 20.35
N SER A 40 0.89 25.69 20.63
CA SER A 40 -0.53 25.70 20.25
C SER A 40 -0.73 26.61 19.06
N CYS A 41 -0.78 26.00 17.88
CA CYS A 41 -0.77 26.63 16.56
C CYS A 41 -1.88 26.09 15.67
N ALA A 42 -3.02 25.72 16.26
CA ALA A 42 -4.15 25.26 15.49
C ALA A 42 -4.65 26.36 14.54
N GLY A 43 -4.86 26.01 13.27
CA GLY A 43 -5.26 26.94 12.22
C GLY A 43 -4.19 27.97 11.82
N ALA A 44 -2.95 27.84 12.30
CA ALA A 44 -1.88 28.76 11.95
C ALA A 44 -1.54 28.67 10.45
N GLU A 45 -1.24 29.82 9.84
CA GLU A 45 -0.73 29.92 8.48
C GLU A 45 0.81 29.94 8.52
N LEU A 46 1.41 28.81 8.16
CA LEU A 46 2.84 28.51 8.22
C LEU A 46 3.35 28.01 6.85
N ASP A 47 2.70 28.43 5.76
CA ASP A 47 3.10 28.08 4.40
C ASP A 47 4.54 28.55 4.13
N TRP A 48 5.34 27.71 3.48
CA TRP A 48 6.74 27.98 3.16
C TRP A 48 7.63 28.31 4.37
N SER A 49 7.19 27.96 5.58
CA SER A 49 8.02 28.13 6.78
C SER A 49 9.27 27.26 6.70
N VAL A 50 10.35 27.72 7.34
CA VAL A 50 11.62 26.97 7.42
C VAL A 50 11.81 26.53 8.87
N ASP A 51 11.52 25.25 9.11
CA ASP A 51 11.51 24.60 10.42
C ASP A 51 12.37 23.32 10.44
N TYR A 52 13.37 23.28 9.55
CA TYR A 52 14.40 22.25 9.48
C TYR A 52 15.00 21.92 10.86
N HIS A 53 15.01 20.64 11.24
CA HIS A 53 15.50 20.13 12.54
C HIS A 53 14.84 20.71 13.80
N ARG A 54 13.71 21.39 13.70
CA ARG A 54 13.05 21.92 14.90
C ARG A 54 12.43 20.81 15.75
N ASN A 55 12.48 21.02 17.07
CA ASN A 55 11.69 20.20 18.00
C ASN A 55 10.30 20.80 18.18
N LEU A 56 9.29 20.10 17.67
CA LEU A 56 7.86 20.40 17.72
C LEU A 56 7.08 19.25 18.37
N THR A 57 7.75 18.50 19.25
CA THR A 57 7.14 17.38 19.99
C THR A 57 5.85 17.83 20.66
N GLY A 58 4.77 17.11 20.42
CA GLY A 58 3.46 17.38 21.02
C GLY A 58 2.81 18.70 20.57
N ALA A 59 3.32 19.39 19.55
CA ALA A 59 2.71 20.61 19.06
C ALA A 59 1.29 20.34 18.52
N ASN A 60 0.37 21.27 18.80
CA ASN A 60 -0.96 21.29 18.23
C ASN A 60 -0.93 22.14 16.96
N LEU A 61 -0.94 21.47 15.81
CA LEU A 61 -0.94 22.01 14.46
C LEU A 61 -2.23 21.61 13.71
N ARG A 62 -3.32 21.39 14.44
CA ARG A 62 -4.62 21.01 13.87
C ARG A 62 -5.03 22.05 12.85
N GLU A 63 -5.42 21.61 11.65
CA GLU A 63 -5.92 22.48 10.58
C GLU A 63 -4.94 23.62 10.19
N ALA A 64 -3.68 23.55 10.62
CA ALA A 64 -2.66 24.51 10.22
C ALA A 64 -2.34 24.34 8.72
N SER A 65 -2.05 25.46 8.05
CA SER A 65 -1.51 25.45 6.69
C SER A 65 0.02 25.42 6.77
N LEU A 66 0.61 24.37 6.23
CA LEU A 66 2.06 24.09 6.19
C LEU A 66 2.46 23.76 4.74
N ARG A 67 1.81 24.39 3.76
CA ARG A 67 2.03 24.08 2.35
C ARG A 67 3.44 24.48 1.95
N GLY A 68 4.18 23.57 1.33
CA GLY A 68 5.57 23.81 0.94
C GLY A 68 6.53 24.12 2.11
N ALA A 69 6.10 23.96 3.36
CA ALA A 69 6.97 24.18 4.51
C ALA A 69 8.14 23.19 4.51
N ASP A 70 9.31 23.65 4.90
CA ASP A 70 10.48 22.80 5.10
C ASP A 70 10.59 22.36 6.56
N LEU A 71 10.14 21.14 6.81
CA LEU A 71 10.16 20.43 8.08
C LEU A 71 11.16 19.26 8.05
N THR A 72 12.13 19.30 7.12
CA THR A 72 13.09 18.21 6.96
C THR A 72 13.83 17.98 8.28
N GLY A 73 13.90 16.72 8.73
CA GLY A 73 14.52 16.35 10.01
C GLY A 73 13.83 16.89 11.29
N ALA A 74 12.70 17.59 11.20
CA ALA A 74 12.00 18.08 12.37
C ALA A 74 11.45 16.94 13.24
N ASN A 75 11.36 17.16 14.54
CA ASN A 75 10.76 16.21 15.48
C ASN A 75 9.34 16.65 15.84
N LEU A 76 8.35 15.98 15.26
CA LEU A 76 6.92 16.13 15.46
C LEU A 76 6.33 14.94 16.23
N THR A 77 7.13 14.27 17.08
CA THR A 77 6.68 13.14 17.89
C THR A 77 5.42 13.52 18.68
N GLY A 78 4.35 12.74 18.51
CA GLY A 78 3.07 12.96 19.19
C GLY A 78 2.34 14.26 18.83
N ALA A 79 2.78 15.00 17.81
CA ALA A 79 2.11 16.23 17.37
C ALA A 79 0.69 15.95 16.85
N ASP A 80 -0.20 16.93 16.99
CA ASP A 80 -1.56 16.89 16.48
C ASP A 80 -1.66 17.67 15.18
N LEU A 81 -1.64 16.95 14.06
CA LEU A 81 -1.71 17.46 12.68
C LEU A 81 -3.08 17.13 12.04
N ARG A 82 -4.11 16.87 12.85
CA ARG A 82 -5.42 16.47 12.31
C ARG A 82 -5.97 17.57 11.40
N GLY A 83 -6.26 17.22 10.16
CA GLY A 83 -6.76 18.15 9.14
C GLY A 83 -5.73 19.17 8.63
N ALA A 84 -4.46 19.09 9.05
CA ALA A 84 -3.42 20.00 8.58
C ALA A 84 -3.19 19.87 7.07
N ASP A 85 -2.79 20.97 6.43
CA ASP A 85 -2.49 21.04 5.01
C ASP A 85 -0.97 21.10 4.79
N LEU A 86 -0.37 19.94 4.54
CA LEU A 86 1.06 19.69 4.31
C LEU A 86 1.33 19.42 2.81
N ARG A 87 0.48 19.92 1.91
CA ARG A 87 0.70 19.74 0.47
C ARG A 87 2.06 20.30 0.05
N ASP A 88 2.78 19.51 -0.74
CA ASP A 88 4.10 19.85 -1.27
C ASP A 88 5.17 20.15 -0.18
N ALA A 89 4.90 19.82 1.09
CA ALA A 89 5.85 20.06 2.18
C ALA A 89 7.09 19.16 2.07
N HIS A 90 8.24 19.69 2.51
CA HIS A 90 9.48 18.92 2.62
C HIS A 90 9.56 18.31 4.02
N LEU A 91 9.33 17.00 4.10
CA LEU A 91 9.23 16.20 5.33
C LEU A 91 10.27 15.07 5.34
N ALA A 92 11.36 15.20 4.58
CA ALA A 92 12.35 14.14 4.50
C ALA A 92 13.02 13.95 5.87
N SER A 93 13.21 12.71 6.29
CA SER A 93 13.73 12.35 7.62
C SER A 93 12.99 12.96 8.82
N VAL A 94 11.73 13.41 8.66
CA VAL A 94 10.93 13.95 9.77
C VAL A 94 10.55 12.83 10.75
N THR A 95 10.54 13.12 12.06
CA THR A 95 10.01 12.20 13.07
C THR A 95 8.56 12.54 13.40
N LEU A 96 7.64 11.72 12.92
CA LEU A 96 6.19 11.78 13.17
C LEU A 96 5.71 10.59 14.03
N HIS A 97 6.62 9.98 14.80
CA HIS A 97 6.30 8.87 15.70
C HIS A 97 5.06 9.19 16.57
N ARG A 98 4.03 8.33 16.51
CA ARG A 98 2.75 8.52 17.22
C ARG A 98 1.99 9.82 16.93
N ALA A 99 2.33 10.56 15.86
CA ALA A 99 1.63 11.77 15.49
C ALA A 99 0.20 11.48 15.02
N ARG A 100 -0.68 12.49 15.16
CA ARG A 100 -2.09 12.39 14.77
C ARG A 100 -2.31 13.14 13.46
N LEU A 101 -2.29 12.42 12.33
CA LEU A 101 -2.48 12.97 10.97
C LEU A 101 -3.85 12.63 10.37
N SER A 102 -4.86 12.30 11.18
CA SER A 102 -6.16 11.90 10.63
C SER A 102 -6.77 13.02 9.79
N GLY A 103 -7.07 12.73 8.52
CA GLY A 103 -7.60 13.71 7.57
C GLY A 103 -6.60 14.76 7.07
N ALA A 104 -5.31 14.67 7.42
CA ALA A 104 -4.29 15.58 6.91
C ALA A 104 -4.12 15.45 5.40
N ARG A 105 -3.71 16.53 4.73
CA ARG A 105 -3.47 16.60 3.30
C ARG A 105 -1.97 16.69 3.06
N LEU A 106 -1.37 15.62 2.54
CA LEU A 106 0.06 15.47 2.26
C LEU A 106 0.30 15.19 0.76
N ALA A 107 -0.60 15.61 -0.12
CA ALA A 107 -0.43 15.36 -1.55
C ALA A 107 0.85 16.06 -2.05
N GLY A 108 1.67 15.35 -2.82
CA GLY A 108 2.96 15.87 -3.33
C GLY A 108 4.08 16.00 -2.28
N ALA A 109 3.81 15.73 -1.00
CA ALA A 109 4.81 15.90 0.05
C ALA A 109 5.98 14.91 -0.09
N ASN A 110 7.16 15.34 0.34
CA ASN A 110 8.35 14.50 0.38
C ASN A 110 8.58 13.96 1.79
N LEU A 111 8.23 12.70 2.04
CA LEU A 111 8.35 11.98 3.30
C LEU A 111 9.47 10.90 3.24
N THR A 112 10.43 11.04 2.33
CA THR A 112 11.54 10.08 2.19
C THR A 112 12.25 9.90 3.54
N ARG A 113 12.39 8.64 3.99
CA ARG A 113 13.01 8.26 5.28
C ARG A 113 12.34 8.87 6.53
N ALA A 114 11.09 9.32 6.43
CA ALA A 114 10.35 9.79 7.60
C ALA A 114 9.97 8.61 8.53
N ASP A 115 9.93 8.89 9.83
CA ASP A 115 9.39 7.96 10.83
C ASP A 115 7.92 8.31 11.11
N LEU A 116 6.99 7.54 10.55
CA LEU A 116 5.56 7.58 10.86
C LEU A 116 5.11 6.34 11.65
N SER A 117 6.04 5.66 12.34
CA SER A 117 5.72 4.49 13.12
C SER A 117 4.66 4.84 14.18
N ARG A 118 3.62 4.00 14.26
CA ARG A 118 2.44 4.17 15.13
C ARG A 118 1.65 5.46 14.92
N ALA A 119 1.87 6.19 13.82
CA ALA A 119 1.09 7.39 13.51
C ALA A 119 -0.35 7.04 13.09
N ASN A 120 -1.27 7.99 13.29
CA ASN A 120 -2.65 7.87 12.84
C ASN A 120 -2.85 8.67 11.55
N LEU A 121 -2.86 7.97 10.41
CA LEU A 121 -3.09 8.51 9.07
C LEU A 121 -4.50 8.22 8.54
N ARG A 122 -5.48 7.92 9.42
CA ARG A 122 -6.84 7.61 8.99
C ARG A 122 -7.39 8.70 8.10
N ARG A 123 -7.86 8.34 6.90
CA ARG A 123 -8.40 9.26 5.89
C ARG A 123 -7.43 10.36 5.43
N ALA A 124 -6.13 10.25 5.71
CA ALA A 124 -5.15 11.18 5.17
C ALA A 124 -5.08 11.06 3.64
N VAL A 125 -4.79 12.18 2.97
CA VAL A 125 -4.61 12.24 1.52
C VAL A 125 -3.12 12.44 1.23
N VAL A 126 -2.43 11.36 0.86
CA VAL A 126 -0.98 11.30 0.66
C VAL A 126 -0.67 10.92 -0.79
N ALA A 127 -1.54 11.32 -1.73
CA ALA A 127 -1.43 10.97 -3.15
C ALA A 127 -0.25 11.70 -3.82
N ASN A 128 0.42 11.04 -4.77
CA ASN A 128 1.62 11.55 -5.45
C ASN A 128 2.78 11.92 -4.50
N ALA A 129 2.79 11.40 -3.29
CA ALA A 129 3.84 11.69 -2.31
C ALA A 129 5.06 10.78 -2.52
N ARG A 130 6.23 11.25 -2.08
CA ARG A 130 7.44 10.43 -1.99
C ARG A 130 7.53 9.86 -0.58
N LEU A 131 7.43 8.55 -0.45
CA LEU A 131 7.43 7.77 0.79
C LEU A 131 8.54 6.71 0.77
N THR A 132 9.57 6.89 -0.06
CA THR A 132 10.70 5.96 -0.16
C THR A 132 11.37 5.77 1.20
N ASP A 133 11.58 4.52 1.60
CA ASP A 133 12.16 4.10 2.88
C ASP A 133 11.44 4.69 4.11
N VAL A 134 10.14 4.99 4.00
CA VAL A 134 9.35 5.48 5.15
C VAL A 134 9.10 4.35 6.15
N ASP A 135 9.17 4.66 7.44
CA ASP A 135 8.73 3.75 8.50
C ASP A 135 7.25 4.02 8.85
N LEU A 136 6.39 3.05 8.56
CA LEU A 136 4.97 3.02 8.91
C LEU A 136 4.64 1.82 9.81
N ASP A 137 5.61 1.26 10.56
CA ASP A 137 5.37 0.15 11.50
C ASP A 137 4.19 0.48 12.41
N LYS A 138 3.20 -0.39 12.44
CA LYS A 138 1.99 -0.28 13.27
C LYS A 138 1.18 1.02 13.06
N ALA A 139 1.40 1.73 11.95
CA ALA A 139 0.62 2.92 11.62
C ALA A 139 -0.83 2.55 11.28
N ASP A 140 -1.75 3.49 11.50
CA ASP A 140 -3.17 3.35 11.13
C ASP A 140 -3.47 4.17 9.88
N LEU A 141 -3.48 3.51 8.73
CA LEU A 141 -3.76 4.07 7.40
C LEU A 141 -5.20 3.78 6.94
N ARG A 142 -6.13 3.42 7.83
CA ARG A 142 -7.50 3.05 7.40
C ARG A 142 -8.12 4.15 6.56
N ARG A 143 -8.55 3.79 5.35
CA ARG A 143 -9.17 4.71 4.37
C ARG A 143 -8.25 5.86 3.92
N ALA A 144 -6.94 5.77 4.13
CA ALA A 144 -6.00 6.73 3.56
C ALA A 144 -5.97 6.61 2.02
N LYS A 145 -5.61 7.70 1.36
CA LYS A 145 -5.46 7.76 -0.10
C LYS A 145 -3.99 7.99 -0.42
N ILE A 146 -3.30 6.94 -0.87
CA ILE A 146 -1.87 6.93 -1.21
C ILE A 146 -1.64 6.58 -2.69
N ALA A 147 -2.66 6.77 -3.53
CA ALA A 147 -2.57 6.49 -4.95
C ALA A 147 -1.44 7.28 -5.62
N HIS A 148 -0.75 6.64 -6.57
CA HIS A 148 0.39 7.19 -7.32
C HIS A 148 1.62 7.57 -6.47
N SER A 149 1.65 7.19 -5.20
CA SER A 149 2.77 7.49 -4.31
C SER A 149 3.88 6.45 -4.44
N ASP A 150 5.10 6.85 -4.07
CA ASP A 150 6.28 6.00 -4.12
C ASP A 150 6.65 5.52 -2.72
N LEU A 151 6.30 4.28 -2.39
CA LEU A 151 6.59 3.60 -1.12
C LEU A 151 7.73 2.57 -1.28
N THR A 152 8.62 2.74 -2.25
CA THR A 152 9.76 1.83 -2.46
C THR A 152 10.56 1.67 -1.16
N GLY A 153 10.78 0.43 -0.73
CA GLY A 153 11.53 0.11 0.50
C GLY A 153 10.83 0.49 1.82
N ALA A 154 9.56 0.90 1.77
CA ALA A 154 8.83 1.28 2.97
C ALA A 154 8.60 0.09 3.92
N THR A 155 8.59 0.37 5.22
CA THR A 155 8.20 -0.60 6.25
C THR A 155 6.76 -0.35 6.66
N LEU A 156 5.89 -1.34 6.46
CA LEU A 156 4.46 -1.34 6.78
C LEU A 156 4.10 -2.50 7.72
N THR A 157 5.09 -3.03 8.43
CA THR A 157 4.92 -4.16 9.36
C THR A 157 3.81 -3.89 10.37
N ASN A 158 2.89 -4.84 10.52
CA ASN A 158 1.74 -4.73 11.42
C ASN A 158 0.86 -3.47 11.22
N ALA A 159 1.00 -2.75 10.10
CA ALA A 159 0.20 -1.57 9.83
C ALA A 159 -1.27 -1.96 9.56
N THR A 160 -2.19 -1.06 9.90
CA THR A 160 -3.61 -1.24 9.57
C THR A 160 -3.99 -0.37 8.37
N MET A 161 -4.23 -1.01 7.24
CA MET A 161 -4.48 -0.41 5.93
C MET A 161 -5.87 -0.75 5.37
N ASP A 162 -6.82 -1.17 6.21
CA ASP A 162 -8.17 -1.53 5.72
C ASP A 162 -8.76 -0.40 4.88
N ARG A 163 -9.18 -0.74 3.66
CA ARG A 163 -9.78 0.19 2.68
C ARG A 163 -8.85 1.34 2.26
N VAL A 164 -7.54 1.17 2.34
CA VAL A 164 -6.60 2.12 1.73
C VAL A 164 -6.80 2.13 0.21
N ASN A 165 -6.64 3.30 -0.41
CA ASN A 165 -6.48 3.40 -1.86
C ASN A 165 -5.01 3.61 -2.17
N ALA A 166 -4.37 2.58 -2.73
CA ALA A 166 -2.98 2.53 -3.17
C ALA A 166 -2.88 2.20 -4.68
N GLN A 167 -3.90 2.59 -5.47
CA GLN A 167 -3.89 2.42 -6.92
C GLN A 167 -2.63 3.05 -7.53
N ASN A 168 -1.99 2.33 -8.45
CA ASN A 168 -0.78 2.79 -9.14
C ASN A 168 0.39 3.15 -8.20
N ALA A 169 0.38 2.71 -6.94
CA ALA A 169 1.48 2.97 -6.01
C ALA A 169 2.69 2.11 -6.37
N ARG A 170 3.90 2.66 -6.17
CA ARG A 170 5.14 1.87 -6.20
C ARG A 170 5.38 1.31 -4.80
N LEU A 171 5.37 0.00 -4.69
CA LEU A 171 5.53 -0.78 -3.46
C LEU A 171 6.70 -1.78 -3.63
N TYR A 172 7.70 -1.42 -4.44
CA TYR A 172 8.89 -2.23 -4.65
C TYR A 172 9.53 -2.56 -3.30
N GLY A 173 9.80 -3.84 -3.05
CA GLY A 173 10.53 -4.28 -1.86
C GLY A 173 9.90 -3.86 -0.53
N VAL A 174 8.60 -3.54 -0.53
CA VAL A 174 7.90 -3.11 0.68
C VAL A 174 7.81 -4.27 1.66
N ASP A 175 7.98 -3.99 2.95
CA ASP A 175 7.71 -4.97 4.01
C ASP A 175 6.31 -4.74 4.58
N MET A 176 5.36 -5.58 4.22
CA MET A 176 3.98 -5.59 4.71
C MET A 176 3.73 -6.76 5.68
N SER A 177 4.76 -7.31 6.32
CA SER A 177 4.63 -8.47 7.19
C SER A 177 3.63 -8.22 8.34
N GLY A 178 2.65 -9.12 8.49
CA GLY A 178 1.57 -9.01 9.48
C GLY A 178 0.62 -7.83 9.27
N ALA A 179 0.74 -7.09 8.17
CA ALA A 179 -0.10 -5.93 7.90
C ALA A 179 -1.54 -6.35 7.56
N ARG A 180 -2.51 -5.50 7.86
CA ARG A 180 -3.93 -5.74 7.57
C ARG A 180 -4.42 -4.81 6.47
N ALA A 181 -4.59 -5.32 5.27
CA ALA A 181 -4.98 -4.57 4.07
C ALA A 181 -6.35 -5.01 3.52
N ARG A 182 -7.31 -5.33 4.40
CA ARG A 182 -8.60 -5.84 3.97
C ARG A 182 -9.35 -4.81 3.14
N ASN A 183 -9.83 -5.23 1.98
CA ASN A 183 -10.54 -4.38 1.03
C ASN A 183 -9.73 -3.16 0.57
N ALA A 184 -8.40 -3.28 0.59
CA ALA A 184 -7.52 -2.29 0.01
C ALA A 184 -7.65 -2.30 -1.52
N ASN A 185 -7.45 -1.14 -2.14
CA ASN A 185 -7.33 -1.03 -3.57
C ASN A 185 -5.85 -0.87 -3.95
N LEU A 186 -5.26 -1.93 -4.50
CA LEU A 186 -3.88 -2.08 -4.98
C LEU A 186 -3.86 -2.33 -6.50
N GLU A 187 -4.91 -1.92 -7.22
CA GLU A 187 -4.99 -2.02 -8.67
C GLU A 187 -3.79 -1.32 -9.34
N ASN A 188 -3.17 -2.01 -10.30
CA ASN A 188 -1.97 -1.54 -10.99
C ASN A 188 -0.77 -1.22 -10.07
N ALA A 189 -0.80 -1.65 -8.81
CA ALA A 189 0.29 -1.40 -7.88
C ALA A 189 1.47 -2.34 -8.20
N ASN A 190 2.69 -1.84 -7.99
CA ASN A 190 3.91 -2.62 -8.21
C ASN A 190 4.50 -3.07 -6.88
N LEU A 191 4.26 -4.33 -6.50
CA LEU A 191 4.77 -5.00 -5.31
C LEU A 191 5.96 -5.93 -5.64
N TRP A 192 6.77 -5.62 -6.66
CA TRP A 192 7.92 -6.45 -7.01
C TRP A 192 8.85 -6.65 -5.80
N GLY A 193 9.16 -7.90 -5.48
CA GLY A 193 10.01 -8.27 -4.34
C GLY A 193 9.45 -7.89 -2.96
N ALA A 194 8.15 -7.60 -2.85
CA ALA A 194 7.54 -7.26 -1.57
C ALA A 194 7.47 -8.47 -0.61
N THR A 195 7.48 -8.21 0.69
CA THR A 195 7.21 -9.22 1.73
C THR A 195 5.80 -9.02 2.26
N LEU A 196 4.91 -9.99 2.08
CA LEU A 196 3.53 -9.96 2.58
C LEU A 196 3.25 -11.08 3.60
N ASP A 197 4.30 -11.57 4.26
CA ASP A 197 4.21 -12.69 5.16
C ASP A 197 3.21 -12.44 6.29
N ASN A 198 2.29 -13.37 6.51
CA ASN A 198 1.20 -13.28 7.49
C ASN A 198 0.29 -12.05 7.31
N ALA A 199 0.35 -11.37 6.16
CA ALA A 199 -0.52 -10.24 5.88
C ALA A 199 -1.95 -10.70 5.60
N ASP A 200 -2.90 -9.86 5.98
CA ASP A 200 -4.33 -10.10 5.81
C ASP A 200 -4.88 -9.21 4.70
N LEU A 201 -4.96 -9.76 3.50
CA LEU A 201 -5.44 -9.13 2.28
C LEU A 201 -6.86 -9.59 1.90
N ARG A 202 -7.63 -10.11 2.87
CA ARG A 202 -8.98 -10.61 2.56
C ARG A 202 -9.91 -9.56 1.97
N GLY A 203 -10.56 -9.94 0.88
CA GLY A 203 -11.69 -9.21 0.34
C GLY A 203 -13.00 -9.50 1.07
N LYS A 204 -14.05 -8.76 0.72
CA LYS A 204 -15.42 -9.11 1.10
C LYS A 204 -15.90 -10.34 0.33
N ASN A 205 -16.86 -11.05 0.92
CA ASN A 205 -17.65 -12.05 0.21
C ASN A 205 -18.36 -11.41 -0.98
N GLN A 206 -17.97 -11.78 -2.20
CA GLN A 206 -18.74 -11.54 -3.41
C GLN A 206 -18.76 -12.83 -4.25
N PRO A 207 -19.88 -13.17 -4.89
CA PRO A 207 -19.92 -14.27 -5.84
C PRO A 207 -19.02 -13.94 -7.05
N PRO A 208 -18.37 -14.94 -7.67
CA PRO A 208 -17.61 -14.71 -8.89
C PRO A 208 -18.52 -14.10 -9.97
N PRO A 209 -18.03 -13.16 -10.78
CA PRO A 209 -18.84 -12.56 -11.83
C PRO A 209 -19.35 -13.65 -12.78
N PRO A 210 -20.64 -13.61 -13.19
CA PRO A 210 -21.17 -14.57 -14.15
C PRO A 210 -20.50 -14.38 -15.52
N TRP A 211 -20.20 -15.49 -16.18
CA TRP A 211 -19.79 -15.50 -17.59
C TRP A 211 -20.92 -14.96 -18.49
N PRO A 212 -20.65 -14.17 -19.55
CA PRO A 212 -19.40 -13.48 -19.89
C PRO A 212 -19.25 -12.19 -19.07
N PHE A 213 -18.03 -11.93 -18.58
CA PHE A 213 -17.64 -10.90 -17.62
C PHE A 213 -18.53 -9.65 -17.63
N SER A 214 -19.24 -9.45 -16.52
CA SER A 214 -20.00 -8.22 -16.27
C SER A 214 -19.05 -7.01 -16.31
N THR A 215 -19.45 -5.94 -17.00
CA THR A 215 -18.77 -4.63 -16.97
C THR A 215 -18.86 -3.92 -15.60
N ALA A 216 -19.53 -4.53 -14.62
CA ALA A 216 -19.64 -4.01 -13.28
C ALA A 216 -18.38 -4.36 -12.47
N THR A 217 -17.51 -3.37 -12.28
CA THR A 217 -16.38 -3.47 -11.34
C THR A 217 -16.87 -3.93 -9.95
N PRO A 218 -16.39 -5.07 -9.42
CA PRO A 218 -16.71 -5.53 -8.08
C PRO A 218 -16.23 -4.50 -7.05
N LYS A 219 -17.14 -3.62 -6.60
CA LYS A 219 -16.73 -2.30 -6.08
C LYS A 219 -16.04 -2.28 -4.71
N LEU A 220 -15.88 -3.38 -3.96
CA LEU A 220 -15.18 -3.36 -2.64
C LEU A 220 -14.63 -4.75 -2.19
N THR A 221 -13.81 -5.40 -3.02
CA THR A 221 -12.88 -6.48 -2.60
C THR A 221 -11.52 -5.89 -2.21
N THR A 222 -10.57 -6.73 -1.77
CA THR A 222 -9.16 -6.35 -1.89
C THR A 222 -8.80 -6.49 -3.36
N ASN A 223 -8.47 -5.38 -4.01
CA ASN A 223 -8.22 -5.35 -5.44
C ASN A 223 -6.73 -5.33 -5.74
N LEU A 224 -6.20 -6.39 -6.35
CA LEU A 224 -4.84 -6.54 -6.87
C LEU A 224 -4.87 -6.74 -8.39
N GLU A 225 -5.94 -6.31 -9.06
CA GLU A 225 -6.04 -6.38 -10.52
C GLU A 225 -4.85 -5.67 -11.18
N ASN A 226 -4.23 -6.34 -12.15
CA ASN A 226 -3.00 -5.90 -12.84
C ASN A 226 -1.81 -5.60 -11.91
N ALA A 227 -1.84 -6.04 -10.64
CA ALA A 227 -0.75 -5.81 -9.72
C ALA A 227 0.46 -6.69 -10.08
N ASN A 228 1.66 -6.14 -9.91
CA ASN A 228 2.90 -6.88 -10.11
C ASN A 228 3.45 -7.36 -8.76
N LEU A 229 3.34 -8.64 -8.46
CA LEU A 229 3.86 -9.29 -7.26
C LEU A 229 5.07 -10.18 -7.56
N TRP A 230 5.75 -9.99 -8.70
CA TRP A 230 6.86 -10.87 -9.08
C TRP A 230 7.90 -10.94 -7.96
N GLY A 231 8.23 -12.17 -7.54
CA GLY A 231 9.26 -12.45 -6.55
C GLY A 231 8.88 -12.06 -5.13
N ALA A 232 7.61 -11.75 -4.88
CA ALA A 232 7.13 -11.44 -3.55
C ALA A 232 7.09 -12.70 -2.66
N SER A 233 7.26 -12.50 -1.36
CA SER A 233 7.01 -13.53 -0.35
C SER A 233 5.56 -13.43 0.14
N LEU A 234 4.85 -14.57 0.13
CA LEU A 234 3.45 -14.69 0.56
C LEU A 234 3.28 -15.70 1.71
N SER A 235 4.30 -15.91 2.54
CA SER A 235 4.27 -16.96 3.56
C SER A 235 3.14 -16.71 4.57
N GLY A 236 2.14 -17.60 4.63
CA GLY A 236 1.00 -17.44 5.53
C GLY A 236 0.05 -16.29 5.18
N THR A 237 0.15 -15.72 3.97
CA THR A 237 -0.70 -14.59 3.55
C THR A 237 -2.13 -15.04 3.29
N ASP A 238 -3.10 -14.25 3.77
CA ASP A 238 -4.53 -14.49 3.59
C ASP A 238 -5.08 -13.61 2.46
N LEU A 239 -5.23 -14.22 1.28
CA LEU A 239 -5.73 -13.61 0.03
C LEU A 239 -7.16 -14.05 -0.30
N ARG A 240 -7.89 -14.62 0.67
CA ARG A 240 -9.25 -15.09 0.42
C ARG A 240 -10.13 -13.97 -0.13
N ARG A 241 -10.83 -14.27 -1.22
CA ARG A 241 -11.76 -13.34 -1.88
C ARG A 241 -11.10 -12.05 -2.38
N ALA A 242 -9.77 -12.06 -2.53
CA ALA A 242 -9.09 -10.98 -3.23
C ALA A 242 -9.36 -11.10 -4.73
N ASN A 243 -9.35 -9.96 -5.42
CA ASN A 243 -9.29 -9.90 -6.87
C ASN A 243 -7.83 -9.82 -7.28
N LEU A 244 -7.31 -10.80 -8.00
CA LEU A 244 -5.97 -10.83 -8.57
C LEU A 244 -6.01 -10.89 -10.10
N GLU A 245 -7.12 -10.55 -10.77
CA GLU A 245 -7.24 -10.62 -12.22
C GLU A 245 -6.04 -9.94 -12.93
N ASN A 246 -5.43 -10.65 -13.88
CA ASN A 246 -4.24 -10.23 -14.63
C ASN A 246 -3.00 -9.89 -13.78
N ALA A 247 -2.99 -10.27 -12.50
CA ALA A 247 -1.82 -10.04 -11.65
C ALA A 247 -0.64 -10.92 -12.07
N ASN A 248 0.57 -10.38 -11.90
CA ASN A 248 1.81 -11.11 -12.15
C ASN A 248 2.39 -11.62 -10.84
N LEU A 249 2.30 -12.92 -10.59
CA LEU A 249 2.85 -13.60 -9.41
C LEU A 249 4.08 -14.45 -9.78
N TYR A 250 4.72 -14.18 -10.92
CA TYR A 250 5.91 -14.95 -11.33
C TYR A 250 6.95 -15.02 -10.21
N GLY A 251 7.47 -16.22 -9.93
CA GLY A 251 8.55 -16.39 -8.95
C GLY A 251 8.16 -16.11 -7.49
N VAL A 252 6.87 -15.96 -7.18
CA VAL A 252 6.39 -15.81 -5.79
C VAL A 252 6.72 -17.05 -4.96
N LEU A 253 7.06 -16.82 -3.70
CA LEU A 253 7.47 -17.85 -2.75
C LEU A 253 6.57 -17.82 -1.51
N ALA A 254 6.20 -18.99 -0.99
CA ALA A 254 5.51 -19.12 0.30
C ALA A 254 6.07 -20.34 1.04
N GLU A 255 6.85 -20.10 2.10
CA GLU A 255 7.38 -21.18 2.96
C GLU A 255 6.29 -21.76 3.87
N SER A 256 5.34 -20.90 4.26
CA SER A 256 4.10 -21.31 4.92
C SER A 256 2.92 -21.13 3.94
N PRO A 257 1.96 -22.05 3.90
CA PRO A 257 0.84 -22.00 2.95
C PRO A 257 0.12 -20.65 2.92
N ALA A 258 -0.06 -20.11 1.71
CA ALA A 258 -0.92 -18.96 1.47
C ALA A 258 -2.37 -19.42 1.22
N ASP A 259 -3.35 -18.56 1.49
CA ASP A 259 -4.77 -18.87 1.31
C ASP A 259 -5.39 -17.98 0.23
N PHE A 260 -5.57 -18.52 -0.97
CA PHE A 260 -6.22 -17.90 -2.12
C PHE A 260 -7.70 -18.31 -2.25
N SER A 261 -8.30 -18.93 -1.23
CA SER A 261 -9.64 -19.52 -1.37
C SER A 261 -10.67 -18.48 -1.81
N ARG A 262 -11.47 -18.84 -2.82
CA ARG A 262 -12.51 -17.98 -3.42
C ARG A 262 -12.00 -16.64 -3.96
N SER A 263 -10.72 -16.56 -4.32
CA SER A 263 -10.17 -15.40 -5.03
C SER A 263 -10.56 -15.41 -6.50
N LEU A 264 -10.50 -14.24 -7.14
CA LEU A 264 -10.60 -14.09 -8.59
C LEU A 264 -9.19 -14.06 -9.14
N MET A 265 -8.83 -15.04 -9.98
CA MET A 265 -7.48 -15.22 -10.51
C MET A 265 -7.53 -15.45 -12.02
N TYR A 266 -8.38 -14.71 -12.73
CA TYR A 266 -8.42 -14.78 -14.19
C TYR A 266 -7.10 -14.29 -14.79
N SER A 267 -6.51 -15.07 -15.70
CA SER A 267 -5.29 -14.69 -16.45
C SER A 267 -4.10 -14.32 -15.55
N VAL A 268 -4.01 -14.94 -14.37
CA VAL A 268 -2.88 -14.72 -13.44
C VAL A 268 -1.66 -15.51 -13.87
N ASN A 269 -0.50 -14.86 -13.84
CA ASN A 269 0.78 -15.53 -14.05
C ASN A 269 1.31 -16.11 -12.73
N LEU A 270 1.24 -17.43 -12.56
CA LEU A 270 1.79 -18.18 -11.42
C LEU A 270 3.04 -18.98 -11.81
N SER A 271 3.69 -18.65 -12.93
CA SER A 271 4.86 -19.40 -13.39
C SER A 271 6.04 -19.26 -12.42
N SER A 272 6.84 -20.32 -12.29
CA SER A 272 8.00 -20.41 -11.40
C SER A 272 7.70 -20.13 -9.92
N THR A 273 6.46 -20.30 -9.47
CA THR A 273 6.08 -20.07 -8.07
C THR A 273 6.36 -21.27 -7.17
N LEU A 274 6.60 -21.02 -5.88
CA LEU A 274 6.63 -22.03 -4.82
C LEU A 274 5.45 -21.79 -3.87
N LEU A 275 4.36 -22.50 -4.09
CA LEU A 275 3.09 -22.36 -3.35
C LEU A 275 2.61 -23.71 -2.79
N ASN A 276 3.55 -24.57 -2.39
CA ASN A 276 3.25 -25.88 -1.81
C ASN A 276 2.31 -25.76 -0.60
N GLY A 277 1.33 -26.65 -0.52
CA GLY A 277 0.33 -26.68 0.55
C GLY A 277 -0.67 -25.51 0.55
N SER A 278 -0.56 -24.55 -0.38
CA SER A 278 -1.44 -23.38 -0.43
C SER A 278 -2.88 -23.78 -0.78
N ALA A 279 -3.84 -22.99 -0.28
CA ALA A 279 -5.26 -23.23 -0.52
C ALA A 279 -5.77 -22.40 -1.70
N PHE A 280 -6.38 -23.06 -2.66
CA PHE A 280 -7.07 -22.48 -3.82
C PHE A 280 -8.55 -22.90 -3.86
N THR A 281 -9.11 -23.34 -2.73
CA THR A 281 -10.47 -23.87 -2.63
C THR A 281 -11.49 -22.89 -3.21
N GLY A 282 -12.20 -23.32 -4.27
CA GLY A 282 -13.19 -22.50 -4.97
C GLY A 282 -12.65 -21.22 -5.60
N ALA A 283 -11.33 -21.12 -5.82
CA ALA A 283 -10.72 -19.99 -6.52
C ALA A 283 -11.07 -20.02 -8.02
N PHE A 284 -11.30 -18.86 -8.61
CA PHE A 284 -11.57 -18.72 -10.04
C PHE A 284 -10.26 -18.51 -10.81
N MET A 285 -9.57 -19.60 -11.13
CA MET A 285 -8.23 -19.64 -11.71
C MET A 285 -8.27 -19.85 -13.24
N HIS A 286 -9.26 -19.27 -13.91
CA HIS A 286 -9.42 -19.47 -15.34
C HIS A 286 -8.32 -18.78 -16.14
N ALA A 287 -7.77 -19.45 -17.16
CA ALA A 287 -6.68 -18.96 -18.00
C ALA A 287 -5.38 -18.59 -17.25
N VAL A 288 -5.13 -19.16 -16.07
CA VAL A 288 -3.85 -18.97 -15.36
C VAL A 288 -2.69 -19.69 -16.05
N THR A 289 -1.47 -19.21 -15.84
CA THR A 289 -0.25 -19.93 -16.23
C THR A 289 0.47 -20.49 -15.01
N LEU A 290 0.78 -21.77 -15.03
CA LEU A 290 1.44 -22.53 -13.95
C LEU A 290 2.72 -23.19 -14.47
N GLU A 291 3.46 -22.52 -15.35
CA GLU A 291 4.68 -23.07 -15.93
C GLU A 291 5.77 -23.20 -14.86
N LEU A 292 6.31 -24.42 -14.68
CA LEU A 292 7.33 -24.74 -13.68
C LEU A 292 6.94 -24.34 -12.24
N ALA A 293 5.64 -24.22 -11.97
CA ALA A 293 5.13 -23.90 -10.64
C ALA A 293 5.15 -25.13 -9.73
N ALA A 294 5.51 -24.95 -8.47
CA ALA A 294 5.43 -25.95 -7.42
C ALA A 294 4.21 -25.68 -6.54
N VAL A 295 3.21 -26.56 -6.64
CA VAL A 295 1.94 -26.52 -5.91
C VAL A 295 1.65 -27.90 -5.27
N SER A 296 2.70 -28.60 -4.87
CA SER A 296 2.59 -29.92 -4.23
C SER A 296 1.79 -29.80 -2.92
N GLY A 297 0.84 -30.71 -2.71
CA GLY A 297 -0.04 -30.69 -1.54
C GLY A 297 -1.05 -29.53 -1.50
N ALA A 298 -1.14 -28.70 -2.54
CA ALA A 298 -2.09 -27.60 -2.58
C ALA A 298 -3.54 -28.11 -2.71
N ASP A 299 -4.50 -27.35 -2.17
CA ASP A 299 -5.92 -27.68 -2.23
C ASP A 299 -6.64 -26.88 -3.32
N PHE A 300 -6.98 -27.55 -4.42
CA PHE A 300 -7.74 -26.99 -5.54
C PHE A 300 -9.21 -27.44 -5.52
N THR A 301 -9.75 -27.88 -4.38
CA THR A 301 -11.13 -28.34 -4.28
C THR A 301 -12.11 -27.31 -4.85
N GLY A 302 -12.85 -27.70 -5.89
CA GLY A 302 -13.81 -26.83 -6.58
C GLY A 302 -13.22 -25.59 -7.29
N ALA A 303 -11.90 -25.53 -7.49
CA ALA A 303 -11.27 -24.44 -8.22
C ALA A 303 -11.59 -24.53 -9.73
N ASP A 304 -11.70 -23.39 -10.40
CA ASP A 304 -11.82 -23.32 -11.85
C ASP A 304 -10.44 -23.14 -12.48
N LEU A 305 -9.87 -24.22 -13.03
CA LEU A 305 -8.63 -24.25 -13.81
C LEU A 305 -8.92 -24.31 -15.31
N GLY A 306 -10.10 -23.87 -15.76
CA GLY A 306 -10.46 -23.86 -17.17
C GLY A 306 -9.49 -23.02 -17.99
N SER A 307 -9.11 -23.53 -19.17
CA SER A 307 -8.12 -22.90 -20.05
C SER A 307 -6.76 -22.61 -19.39
N ALA A 308 -6.46 -23.18 -18.22
CA ALA A 308 -5.18 -22.99 -17.56
C ALA A 308 -4.06 -23.65 -18.38
N VAL A 309 -2.85 -23.10 -18.28
CA VAL A 309 -1.65 -23.64 -18.93
C VAL A 309 -0.73 -24.22 -17.86
N LEU A 310 -0.66 -25.54 -17.80
CA LEU A 310 0.16 -26.31 -16.85
C LEU A 310 1.29 -27.01 -17.61
N ILE A 311 2.51 -26.48 -17.51
CA ILE A 311 3.69 -27.00 -18.18
C ILE A 311 4.79 -27.22 -17.15
N GLY A 312 5.25 -28.46 -16.97
CA GLY A 312 6.28 -28.76 -15.97
C GLY A 312 5.82 -28.48 -14.52
N THR A 313 4.51 -28.41 -14.28
CA THR A 313 3.94 -28.09 -12.97
C THR A 313 4.11 -29.27 -12.01
N PHE A 314 4.49 -28.99 -10.76
CA PHE A 314 4.59 -30.00 -9.70
C PHE A 314 3.35 -29.97 -8.82
N MET A 315 2.50 -30.99 -8.91
CA MET A 315 1.22 -31.09 -8.18
C MET A 315 1.11 -32.36 -7.33
N SER A 316 2.24 -32.99 -6.96
CA SER A 316 2.23 -34.21 -6.14
C SER A 316 1.45 -34.00 -4.84
N GLY A 317 0.50 -34.89 -4.54
CA GLY A 317 -0.37 -34.79 -3.37
C GLY A 317 -1.39 -33.66 -3.38
N ALA A 318 -1.53 -32.89 -4.47
CA ALA A 318 -2.54 -31.83 -4.56
C ALA A 318 -3.96 -32.42 -4.62
N ASN A 319 -4.93 -31.73 -4.01
CA ASN A 319 -6.34 -32.14 -4.05
C ASN A 319 -7.07 -31.42 -5.20
N LEU A 320 -7.47 -32.18 -6.22
CA LEU A 320 -8.20 -31.66 -7.39
C LEU A 320 -9.72 -31.95 -7.35
N SER A 321 -10.27 -32.36 -6.20
CA SER A 321 -11.66 -32.80 -6.11
C SER A 321 -12.65 -31.73 -6.58
N GLY A 322 -13.48 -32.07 -7.57
CA GLY A 322 -14.44 -31.13 -8.16
C GLY A 322 -13.83 -29.93 -8.90
N ALA A 323 -12.51 -29.92 -9.17
CA ALA A 323 -11.88 -28.88 -9.97
C ALA A 323 -12.35 -28.94 -11.44
N ILE A 324 -12.55 -27.78 -12.04
CA ILE A 324 -12.92 -27.66 -13.45
C ILE A 324 -11.63 -27.50 -14.25
N VAL A 325 -11.36 -28.40 -15.20
CA VAL A 325 -10.10 -28.41 -15.99
C VAL A 325 -10.36 -28.35 -17.51
N THR A 326 -11.55 -27.91 -17.90
CA THR A 326 -11.97 -27.86 -19.31
C THR A 326 -11.03 -26.97 -20.13
N ASN A 327 -10.57 -27.46 -21.28
CA ASN A 327 -9.60 -26.77 -22.17
C ASN A 327 -8.24 -26.43 -21.52
N ALA A 328 -7.94 -26.94 -20.33
CA ALA A 328 -6.62 -26.76 -19.75
C ALA A 328 -5.56 -27.53 -20.55
N VAL A 329 -4.39 -26.92 -20.72
CA VAL A 329 -3.23 -27.52 -21.37
C VAL A 329 -2.37 -28.17 -20.30
N TRP A 330 -2.06 -29.47 -20.48
CA TRP A 330 -1.23 -30.26 -19.58
C TRP A 330 -0.04 -30.80 -20.33
N LEU A 331 1.17 -30.43 -19.91
CA LEU A 331 2.40 -30.92 -20.52
C LEU A 331 3.46 -31.17 -19.45
N HIS A 332 3.88 -32.43 -19.29
CA HIS A 332 4.89 -32.82 -18.29
C HIS A 332 4.53 -32.37 -16.86
N VAL A 333 3.28 -32.60 -16.45
CA VAL A 333 2.78 -32.26 -15.11
C VAL A 333 2.99 -33.45 -14.18
N HIS A 334 3.55 -33.22 -12.99
CA HIS A 334 3.59 -34.24 -11.93
C HIS A 334 2.25 -34.24 -11.21
N CYS A 335 1.42 -35.23 -11.51
CA CYS A 335 0.06 -35.35 -10.99
C CYS A 335 0.01 -35.66 -9.49
N PRO A 336 -1.17 -35.55 -8.86
CA PRO A 336 -1.34 -35.84 -7.43
C PRO A 336 -0.85 -37.22 -6.97
N ASP A 337 -0.95 -38.24 -7.83
CA ASP A 337 -0.45 -39.60 -7.60
C ASP A 337 1.08 -39.74 -7.75
N GLY A 338 1.77 -38.64 -8.08
CA GLY A 338 3.20 -38.58 -8.31
C GLY A 338 3.64 -38.98 -9.72
N GLN A 339 2.72 -39.36 -10.61
CA GLN A 339 3.06 -39.72 -11.99
C GLN A 339 3.23 -38.49 -12.87
N LEU A 340 4.18 -38.56 -13.81
CA LEU A 340 4.35 -37.53 -14.83
C LEU A 340 3.37 -37.78 -15.99
N GLN A 341 2.53 -36.80 -16.30
CA GLN A 341 1.49 -36.92 -17.34
C GLN A 341 1.46 -35.68 -18.25
N SER A 342 1.08 -35.91 -19.51
CA SER A 342 0.76 -34.84 -20.49
C SER A 342 -0.71 -34.88 -20.91
N THR A 343 -1.53 -35.44 -20.04
CA THR A 343 -2.99 -35.45 -20.08
C THR A 343 -3.49 -34.87 -18.77
N PRO A 344 -4.74 -34.37 -18.70
CA PRO A 344 -5.31 -33.93 -17.44
C PRO A 344 -5.17 -35.02 -16.37
N CYS A 345 -4.65 -34.64 -15.20
CA CYS A 345 -4.55 -35.56 -14.07
C CYS A 345 -5.96 -36.08 -13.74
N VAL A 346 -6.18 -37.39 -13.87
CA VAL A 346 -7.50 -37.99 -13.65
C VAL A 346 -7.81 -37.94 -12.15
N VAL A 347 -8.85 -37.19 -11.79
CA VAL A 347 -9.33 -37.09 -10.41
C VAL A 347 -10.46 -38.11 -10.23
N SER A 348 -10.26 -39.10 -9.36
CA SER A 348 -11.35 -39.93 -8.82
C SER A 348 -12.06 -39.21 -7.68
#